data_AF-A0AAE1AEB1-F1
#
_entry.id   AF-A0AAE1AEB1-F1
#
_cell.length_a   1.000
_cell.length_b   1.000
_cell.length_c   1.000
_cell.angle_alpha   90.00
_cell.angle_beta   90.00
_cell.angle_gamma   90.00
#
_symmetry.space_group_name_H-M   'P 1'
#
loop_
_entity.id
_entity.type
_entity.pdbx_description
1 polymer ?
#
loop_
_entity_poly.entity_id
_entity_poly.type
_entity_poly.pdbx_seq_one_letter_code
_entity_poly.pdbx_strand_id
1 'polypeptide(L)' 'MHQLSVLLSLKQFSILWDELQSQHMPEPTEVVIKTTAVDFFDAWDFPHCVEAIDGKHVRVRCPANSGSMFYN' A
#
# COMPACT_ATOMS: atom_id res chain seq x y z
N MET A 1 19.77 12.69 25.01
CA MET A 1 18.36 12.92 24.63
C MET A 1 17.95 12.22 23.34
N HIS A 2 18.74 12.24 22.26
CA HIS A 2 18.41 11.55 20.99
C HIS A 2 18.22 10.02 21.07
N GLN A 3 18.96 9.31 21.92
CA GLN A 3 18.80 7.84 22.03
C GLN A 3 17.51 7.42 22.74
N LEU A 4 17.03 8.22 23.71
CA LEU A 4 15.77 7.94 24.41
C LEU A 4 14.54 8.15 23.50
N SER A 5 14.57 9.14 22.59
CA SER A 5 13.47 9.38 21.67
C SER A 5 13.32 8.28 20.61
N VAL A 6 14.43 7.71 20.13
CA VAL A 6 14.40 6.59 19.18
C VAL A 6 13.86 5.32 19.86
N LEU A 7 14.28 5.03 21.09
CA LEU A 7 13.77 3.88 21.85
C LEU A 7 12.28 3.99 22.16
N LEU A 8 11.78 5.19 22.45
CA LEU A 8 10.34 5.44 22.63
C LEU A 8 9.57 5.22 21.32
N SER A 9 10.10 5.67 20.18
CA SER A 9 9.48 5.47 18.87
C SER A 9 9.39 3.98 18.49
N LEU A 10 10.45 3.21 18.73
CA LEU A 10 10.44 1.76 18.45
C LEU A 10 9.45 1.00 19.34
N LYS A 11 9.35 1.37 20.62
CA LYS A 11 8.33 0.80 21.53
C LYS A 11 6.91 1.16 21.12
N GLN A 12 6.67 2.37 20.63
CA GLN A 12 5.35 2.76 20.13
C GLN A 12 4.97 1.94 18.90
N PHE A 13 5.92 1.76 17.98
CA PHE A 13 5.71 0.97 16.77
C PHE A 13 5.40 -0.49 17.08
N SER A 14 6.12 -1.12 18.02
CA SER A 14 5.88 -2.53 18.36
C SER A 14 4.47 -2.76 18.90
N ILE A 15 3.96 -1.86 19.75
CA ILE A 15 2.59 -1.96 20.28
C ILE A 15 1.57 -1.88 19.14
N LEU A 16 1.75 -0.94 18.22
CA LEU A 16 0.85 -0.76 17.09
C LEU A 16 0.90 -1.96 16.14
N TRP A 17 2.10 -2.50 15.91
CA TRP A 17 2.29 -3.71 15.11
C TRP A 17 1.56 -4.90 15.72
N ASP A 18 1.77 -5.17 17.01
CA ASP A 18 1.19 -6.33 17.69
C ASP A 18 -0.35 -6.29 17.69
N GLU A 19 -0.96 -5.10 17.76
CA GLU A 19 -2.41 -4.94 17.77
C GLU A 19 -3.04 -4.97 16.36
N LEU A 20 -2.38 -4.37 15.37
CA LEU A 20 -2.98 -4.11 14.06
C LEU A 20 -2.50 -5.05 12.95
N GLN A 21 -1.34 -5.67 13.09
CA GLN A 21 -0.73 -6.46 12.01
C GLN A 21 -1.65 -7.60 11.57
N SER A 22 -2.25 -8.33 12.52
CA SER A 22 -3.10 -9.47 12.18
C SER A 22 -4.38 -9.08 11.43
N GLN A 23 -4.89 -7.88 11.67
CA GLN A 23 -6.11 -7.36 11.04
C GLN A 23 -5.86 -6.82 9.63
N HIS A 24 -4.68 -6.22 9.39
CA HIS A 24 -4.38 -5.49 8.16
C HIS A 24 -3.34 -6.17 7.26
N MET A 25 -2.57 -7.11 7.79
CA MET A 25 -1.53 -7.89 7.09
C MET A 25 -1.66 -9.37 7.45
N PRO A 26 -2.75 -10.03 7.02
CA PRO A 26 -2.93 -11.47 7.23
C PRO A 26 -1.82 -12.25 6.51
N GLU A 27 -1.59 -13.49 6.95
CA GLU A 27 -0.54 -14.33 6.37
C GLU A 27 -0.74 -14.49 4.85
N PRO A 28 0.29 -14.20 4.04
CA PRO A 28 0.20 -14.27 2.59
C PRO A 28 0.24 -15.73 2.14
N THR A 29 -0.95 -16.36 2.09
CA THR A 29 -1.08 -17.71 1.53
C THR A 29 -1.08 -17.67 0.01
N GLU A 30 -0.68 -18.77 -0.63
CA GLU A 30 -0.66 -18.86 -2.10
C GLU A 30 -2.02 -18.53 -2.74
N VAL A 31 -3.12 -18.93 -2.10
CA VAL A 31 -4.47 -18.63 -2.56
C VAL A 31 -4.76 -17.13 -2.48
N VAL A 32 -4.46 -16.49 -1.34
CA VAL A 32 -4.65 -15.04 -1.16
C VAL A 32 -3.84 -14.27 -2.19
N ILE A 33 -2.56 -14.62 -2.34
CA ILE A 33 -1.67 -13.99 -3.32
C ILE A 33 -2.23 -14.09 -4.74
N LYS A 34 -2.67 -15.28 -5.15
CA LYS A 34 -3.22 -15.49 -6.51
C LYS A 34 -4.51 -14.72 -6.73
N THR A 35 -5.43 -14.72 -5.76
CA THR A 35 -6.67 -13.96 -5.85
C THR A 35 -6.40 -12.46 -5.91
N THR A 36 -5.52 -11.94 -5.06
CA THR A 36 -5.12 -10.53 -5.08
C THR A 36 -4.50 -10.15 -6.43
N ALA A 37 -3.67 -11.00 -7.03
CA ALA A 37 -3.11 -10.73 -8.35
C ALA A 37 -4.19 -10.60 -9.45
N VAL A 38 -5.26 -11.39 -9.37
CA VAL A 38 -6.42 -11.28 -10.27
C VAL A 38 -7.18 -9.99 -10.00
N ASP A 39 -7.47 -9.67 -8.75
CA ASP A 39 -8.19 -8.44 -8.38
C ASP A 39 -7.47 -7.18 -8.86
N PHE A 40 -6.13 -7.15 -8.73
CA PHE A 40 -5.31 -6.06 -9.24
C PHE A 40 -5.30 -5.98 -10.76
N PHE A 41 -5.30 -7.12 -11.43
CA PHE A 41 -5.41 -7.16 -12.89
C PHE A 41 -6.77 -6.61 -13.35
N ASP A 42 -7.86 -7.07 -12.75
CA ASP A 42 -9.22 -6.65 -13.14
C ASP A 42 -9.48 -5.17 -12.87
N ALA A 43 -8.99 -4.64 -11.75
CA ALA A 43 -9.19 -3.23 -11.38
C ALA A 43 -8.22 -2.26 -12.07
N TRP A 44 -6.97 -2.67 -12.31
CA TRP A 44 -5.89 -1.74 -12.67
C TRP A 44 -5.09 -2.13 -13.92
N ASP A 45 -5.43 -3.24 -14.58
CA ASP A 45 -4.65 -3.84 -15.67
C ASP A 45 -3.17 -3.95 -15.27
N PHE A 46 -2.96 -4.57 -14.10
CA PHE A 46 -1.64 -4.74 -13.51
C PHE A 46 -1.31 -6.24 -13.40
N PRO A 47 -0.80 -6.85 -14.48
CA PRO A 47 -0.54 -8.28 -14.50
C PRO A 47 0.59 -8.63 -13.54
N HIS A 48 0.51 -9.82 -12.94
CA HIS A 48 1.51 -10.36 -12.03
C HIS A 48 1.73 -9.50 -10.77
N CYS A 49 0.71 -8.78 -10.32
CA CYS A 49 0.74 -8.04 -9.06
C CYS A 49 0.71 -9.01 -7.86
N VAL A 50 1.88 -9.36 -7.33
CA VAL A 50 2.03 -10.22 -6.16
C VAL A 50 2.69 -9.39 -5.07
N GLU A 51 2.01 -9.22 -3.93
CA GLU A 51 2.55 -8.56 -2.74
C GLU A 51 3.02 -7.09 -2.96
N ALA A 52 2.39 -6.36 -3.88
CA ALA A 52 2.69 -4.94 -4.06
C ALA A 52 2.28 -4.15 -2.80
N ILE A 53 3.27 -3.66 -2.05
CA ILE A 53 3.06 -2.77 -0.89
C ILE A 53 2.73 -1.35 -1.35
N ASP A 54 3.29 -0.95 -2.50
CA ASP A 54 3.04 0.34 -3.13
C ASP A 54 2.36 0.12 -4.49
N GLY A 55 1.35 0.94 -4.79
CA GLY A 55 0.44 0.75 -5.92
C GLY A 55 1.05 1.06 -7.28
N LYS A 56 0.26 0.88 -8.34
CA LYS A 56 0.64 1.31 -9.70
C LYS A 56 0.59 2.83 -9.80
N HIS A 57 1.71 3.48 -10.08
CA HIS A 57 1.74 4.92 -10.37
C HIS A 57 1.14 5.18 -11.78
N VAL A 58 -0.13 5.55 -11.84
CA VAL A 58 -0.81 5.87 -13.10
C VAL A 58 -0.69 7.36 -13.40
N ARG A 59 -0.02 7.71 -14.50
CA ARG A 59 0.03 9.11 -14.97
C ARG A 59 -1.27 9.45 -15.71
N VAL A 60 -2.07 10.33 -15.11
CA VAL A 60 -3.28 10.87 -15.75
C VAL A 60 -2.89 12.03 -16.67
N ARG A 61 -3.33 11.99 -17.93
CA ARG A 61 -3.28 13.18 -18.80
C ARG A 61 -4.52 14.03 -18.52
N CYS A 62 -4.31 15.33 -18.35
CA CYS A 62 -5.36 16.33 -18.17
C CYS A 62 -6.43 16.20 -19.28
N PRO A 63 -7.69 15.86 -18.95
CA PRO A 63 -8.77 15.84 -19.93
C PRO A 63 -9.01 17.23 -20.53
N ALA A 64 -9.46 17.30 -21.78
CA ALA A 64 -9.79 18.58 -22.41
C ALA A 64 -10.83 19.36 -21.60
N ASN A 65 -10.65 20.67 -21.45
CA ASN A 65 -11.52 21.59 -20.70
C ASN A 65 -11.64 21.32 -19.19
N SER A 66 -10.74 20.55 -18.57
CA SER A 66 -10.79 20.26 -17.13
C SER A 66 -10.18 21.34 -16.22
N GLY A 67 -9.76 22.48 -16.81
CA GLY A 67 -9.22 23.62 -16.06
C GLY A 67 -7.93 23.26 -15.30
N SER A 68 -7.63 24.00 -14.22
CA SER A 68 -6.37 23.85 -13.47
C SER A 68 -6.29 22.59 -12.59
N MET A 69 -7.34 21.77 -12.50
CA MET A 69 -7.42 20.66 -11.54
C MET A 69 -6.43 19.51 -11.82
N PHE A 70 -5.80 19.47 -12.99
CA PHE A 70 -4.89 18.39 -13.40
C PHE A 70 -3.56 18.89 -13.97
N TYR A 71 -3.15 20.12 -13.62
CA TYR A 71 -1.78 20.59 -13.86
C TYR A 71 -0.95 20.23 -12.62
N ASN A 72 -0.03 19.27 -12.76
CA ASN A 72 1.00 18.97 -11.77
C ASN A 72 2.17 19.96 -11.90
#